data_AF-A0A2H8TL85-F1
#
_entry.id   AF-A0A2H8TL85-F1
#
_cell.length_a   1.000
_cell.length_b   1.000
_cell.length_c   1.000
_cell.angle_alpha   90.00
_cell.angle_beta   90.00
_cell.angle_gamma   90.00
#
_symmetry.space_group_name_H-M   'P 1'
#
loop_
_entity.id
_entity.type
_entity.pdbx_description
1 polymer ?
#
loop_
_entity_poly.entity_id
_entity_poly.type
_entity_poly.pdbx_seq_one_letter_code
_entity_poly.pdbx_strand_id
1 'polypeptide(L)'
;MSEVIENISKLSHEERMVSTVAEIIQKLLIAQKENKDINLNKLKSQISSKYGLKSSPRLVDIISAVPNDAKKLLYPKLKAKPVRTASGVAIVAVMCKPHRCPHINMTGNICVYCPGGPDSDFEYSTQSYTGYEPTSMRAIRAHYNPYVQTRHRVEQLKQLGHNVDKVEFIVMGGTFMSLPEDYRDYFIRNLHDALSGHTSSNVQEAVKYVFNYILFYFYFYFLLCATFSRFVA
;
A
#
# COMPACT_ATOMS: atom_id res chain seq x y z
N MET A 1 3.27 -26.53 33.23
CA MET A 1 3.69 -26.36 31.81
C MET A 1 2.84 -27.21 30.86
N SER A 2 2.46 -28.42 31.26
CA SER A 2 1.61 -29.37 30.51
C SER A 2 0.15 -28.90 30.34
N GLU A 3 -0.51 -28.41 31.38
CA GLU A 3 -1.92 -27.98 31.31
C GLU A 3 -2.19 -26.79 30.37
N VAL A 4 -1.21 -25.89 30.23
CA VAL A 4 -1.33 -24.72 29.33
C VAL A 4 -1.27 -25.15 27.86
N ILE A 5 -0.46 -26.17 27.55
CA ILE A 5 -0.30 -26.69 26.19
C ILE A 5 -1.53 -27.52 25.78
N GLU A 6 -2.14 -28.25 26.71
CA GLU A 6 -3.39 -29.00 26.51
C GLU A 6 -4.60 -28.10 26.24
N ASN A 7 -4.65 -26.91 26.85
CA ASN A 7 -5.71 -25.95 26.53
C ASN A 7 -5.50 -25.29 25.16
N ILE A 8 -4.25 -25.00 24.77
CA ILE A 8 -3.91 -24.37 23.48
C ILE A 8 -4.35 -25.24 22.27
N SER A 9 -4.27 -26.56 22.39
CA SER A 9 -4.63 -27.49 21.30
C SER A 9 -6.14 -27.56 21.03
N LYS A 10 -7.00 -27.13 21.97
CA LYS A 10 -8.46 -27.11 21.83
C LYS A 10 -9.01 -25.82 21.20
N LEU A 11 -8.23 -24.74 21.15
CA LEU A 11 -8.66 -23.47 20.57
C LEU A 11 -8.64 -23.50 19.04
N SER A 12 -9.56 -22.74 18.45
CA SER A 12 -9.61 -22.45 17.01
C SER A 12 -8.38 -21.65 16.55
N HIS A 13 -8.13 -21.61 15.23
CA HIS A 13 -6.99 -20.88 14.68
C HIS A 13 -7.02 -19.38 15.03
N GLU A 14 -8.21 -18.78 15.00
CA GLU A 14 -8.41 -17.36 15.28
C GLU A 14 -8.13 -17.04 16.75
N GLU A 15 -8.65 -17.86 17.67
CA GLU A 15 -8.42 -17.68 19.11
C GLU A 15 -6.93 -17.82 19.46
N ARG A 16 -6.23 -18.79 18.86
CA ARG A 16 -4.77 -18.93 19.02
C ARG A 16 -4.05 -17.67 18.53
N MET A 17 -4.48 -17.08 17.42
CA MET A 17 -3.88 -15.87 16.89
C MET A 17 -4.07 -14.69 17.84
N VAL A 18 -5.27 -14.53 18.42
CA VAL A 18 -5.56 -13.49 19.42
C VAL A 18 -4.70 -13.68 20.68
N SER A 19 -4.62 -14.90 21.21
CA SER A 19 -3.77 -15.20 22.39
C SER A 19 -2.29 -14.94 22.11
N THR A 20 -1.81 -15.28 20.92
CA THR A 20 -0.42 -15.02 20.50
C THR A 20 -0.12 -13.52 20.49
N VAL A 21 -1.02 -12.72 19.92
CA VAL A 21 -0.88 -11.25 19.86
C VAL A 21 -0.91 -10.65 21.27
N ALA A 22 -1.79 -11.12 22.14
CA ALA A 22 -1.85 -10.69 23.53
C ALA A 22 -0.55 -10.98 24.30
N GLU A 23 0.02 -12.18 24.15
CA GLU A 23 1.30 -12.52 24.80
C GLU A 23 2.47 -11.69 24.25
N ILE A 24 2.49 -11.40 22.94
CA ILE A 24 3.48 -10.49 22.33
C ILE A 24 3.40 -9.12 23.00
N ILE A 25 2.22 -8.53 23.13
CA ILE A 25 2.03 -7.20 23.70
C ILE A 25 2.45 -7.18 25.18
N GLN A 26 2.10 -8.19 25.96
CA GLN A 26 2.50 -8.28 27.36
C GLN A 26 4.03 -8.31 27.52
N LYS A 27 4.73 -9.12 26.72
CA LYS A 27 6.21 -9.16 26.76
C LYS A 27 6.84 -7.84 26.32
N LEU A 28 6.25 -7.16 25.34
CA LEU A 28 6.71 -5.83 24.93
C LEU A 28 6.54 -4.79 26.03
N LEU A 29 5.44 -4.84 26.79
CA LEU A 29 5.20 -3.95 27.93
C LEU A 29 6.21 -4.17 29.07
N ILE A 30 6.51 -5.43 29.40
CA ILE A 30 7.51 -5.76 30.43
C ILE A 30 8.89 -5.27 29.99
N ALA A 31 9.28 -5.55 28.75
CA ALA A 31 10.54 -5.10 28.19
C ALA A 31 10.70 -3.59 28.18
N GLN A 32 9.61 -2.87 27.90
CA GLN A 32 9.59 -1.41 27.94
C GLN A 32 9.80 -0.89 29.36
N LYS A 33 9.15 -1.49 30.37
CA LYS A 33 9.36 -1.13 31.79
C LYS A 33 10.81 -1.38 32.23
N GLU A 34 11.43 -2.44 31.71
CA GLU A 34 12.82 -2.78 32.00
C GLU A 34 13.85 -2.07 31.11
N ASN A 35 13.41 -1.18 30.19
CA ASN A 35 14.26 -0.50 29.21
C ASN A 35 15.18 -1.43 28.39
N LYS A 36 14.76 -2.67 28.13
CA LYS A 36 15.51 -3.62 27.29
C LYS A 36 15.13 -3.46 25.83
N ASP A 37 16.13 -3.49 24.95
CA ASP A 37 15.91 -3.56 23.51
C ASP A 37 15.62 -5.02 23.11
N ILE A 38 14.48 -5.24 22.45
CA ILE A 38 14.03 -6.57 22.05
C ILE A 38 13.87 -6.62 20.54
N ASN A 39 14.49 -7.64 19.95
CA ASN A 39 14.29 -7.96 18.56
C ASN A 39 12.87 -8.51 18.32
N LEU A 40 12.02 -7.68 17.70
CA LEU A 40 10.62 -7.99 17.40
C LEU A 40 10.44 -9.26 16.56
N ASN A 41 11.34 -9.53 15.60
CA ASN A 41 11.22 -10.69 14.72
C ASN A 41 11.46 -12.00 15.49
N LYS A 42 12.46 -11.99 16.39
CA LYS A 42 12.75 -13.15 17.24
C LYS A 42 11.59 -13.42 18.21
N LEU A 43 11.06 -12.36 18.82
CA LEU A 43 9.92 -12.45 19.74
C LEU A 43 8.67 -13.03 19.04
N LYS A 44 8.34 -12.52 17.84
CA LYS A 44 7.22 -13.03 17.04
C LYS A 44 7.39 -14.50 16.71
N SER A 45 8.58 -14.90 16.24
CA SER A 45 8.86 -16.30 15.88
C SER A 45 8.72 -17.22 17.10
N GLN A 46 9.34 -16.87 18.24
CA GLN A 46 9.29 -17.67 19.46
C GLN A 46 7.85 -17.90 19.97
N ILE A 47 7.04 -16.83 19.99
CA ILE A 47 5.66 -16.92 20.50
C ILE A 47 4.77 -17.62 19.46
N SER A 48 4.95 -17.37 18.17
CA SER A 48 4.18 -18.07 17.12
C SER A 48 4.41 -19.58 17.16
N SER A 49 5.66 -20.01 17.38
CA SER A 49 6.00 -21.43 17.56
C SER A 49 5.37 -22.04 18.82
N LYS A 50 5.27 -21.28 19.92
CA LYS A 50 4.62 -21.72 21.16
C LYS A 50 3.13 -22.04 20.96
N TYR A 51 2.42 -21.28 20.13
CA TYR A 51 1.00 -21.50 19.82
C TYR A 51 0.77 -22.38 18.57
N GLY A 52 1.83 -22.86 17.91
CA GLY A 52 1.74 -23.72 16.73
C GLY A 52 1.16 -23.04 15.49
N LEU A 53 1.36 -21.72 15.34
CA LEU A 53 0.89 -20.97 14.17
C LEU A 53 1.78 -21.22 12.95
N LYS A 54 1.16 -21.48 11.79
CA LYS A 54 1.87 -21.62 10.50
C LYS A 54 2.51 -20.32 10.02
N SER A 55 1.91 -19.18 10.37
CA SER A 55 2.36 -17.84 9.99
C SER A 55 2.46 -16.94 11.21
N SER A 56 3.50 -16.11 11.25
CA SER A 56 3.64 -15.09 12.29
C SER A 56 2.62 -13.96 12.12
N PRO A 57 2.13 -13.34 13.22
CA PRO A 57 1.18 -12.25 13.15
C PRO A 57 1.77 -11.02 12.48
N ARG A 58 0.96 -10.37 11.63
CA ARG A 58 1.39 -9.18 10.89
C ARG A 58 1.60 -8.04 11.88
N LEU A 59 2.51 -7.13 11.54
CA LEU A 59 2.77 -5.96 12.39
C LEU A 59 1.51 -5.11 12.58
N VAL A 60 0.67 -5.00 11.56
CA VAL A 60 -0.64 -4.33 11.59
C VAL A 60 -1.57 -4.91 12.66
N ASP A 61 -1.65 -6.24 12.74
CA ASP A 61 -2.53 -6.93 13.70
C ASP A 61 -2.08 -6.66 15.13
N ILE A 62 -0.75 -6.64 15.36
CA ILE A 62 -0.17 -6.31 16.67
C ILE A 62 -0.44 -4.85 17.03
N ILE A 63 -0.18 -3.90 16.12
CA ILE A 63 -0.42 -2.45 16.36
C ILE A 63 -1.90 -2.19 16.68
N SER A 64 -2.81 -2.88 16.01
CA SER A 64 -4.26 -2.71 16.19
C SER A 64 -4.75 -3.25 17.53
N ALA A 65 -4.11 -4.30 18.05
CA ALA A 65 -4.45 -4.92 19.33
C ALA A 65 -3.82 -4.22 20.56
N VAL A 66 -2.95 -3.22 20.38
CA VAL A 66 -2.34 -2.48 21.49
C VAL A 66 -3.40 -1.60 22.18
N PRO A 67 -3.58 -1.72 23.53
CA PRO A 67 -4.53 -0.88 24.26
C PRO A 67 -4.13 0.61 24.20
N ASN A 68 -5.14 1.49 24.20
CA ASN A 68 -4.95 2.93 23.98
C ASN A 68 -3.95 3.58 24.96
N ASP A 69 -3.93 3.13 26.21
CA ASP A 69 -3.04 3.64 27.25
C ASP A 69 -1.56 3.32 26.97
N ALA A 70 -1.30 2.11 26.46
CA ALA A 70 0.03 1.65 26.08
C ALA A 70 0.46 2.13 24.69
N LYS A 71 -0.48 2.59 23.87
CA LYS A 71 -0.25 2.95 22.47
C LYS A 71 0.82 4.03 22.37
N LYS A 72 0.76 5.08 23.19
CA LYS A 72 1.76 6.18 23.22
C LYS A 72 3.18 5.69 23.51
N LEU A 73 3.33 4.70 24.38
CA LEU A 73 4.63 4.14 24.80
C LEU A 73 5.23 3.21 23.74
N LEU A 74 4.40 2.37 23.11
CA LEU A 74 4.85 1.33 22.19
C LEU A 74 4.91 1.77 20.72
N TYR A 75 4.12 2.77 20.31
CA TYR A 75 4.08 3.26 18.92
C TYR A 75 5.46 3.63 18.36
N PRO A 76 6.32 4.37 19.08
CA PRO A 76 7.63 4.76 18.54
C PRO A 76 8.54 3.58 18.21
N LYS A 77 8.44 2.48 18.98
CA LYS A 77 9.26 1.27 18.79
C LYS A 77 8.63 0.30 17.79
N LEU A 78 7.31 0.29 17.65
CA LEU A 78 6.56 -0.57 16.73
C LEU A 78 6.38 0.05 15.33
N LYS A 79 6.55 1.37 15.20
CA LYS A 79 6.50 2.06 13.91
C LYS A 79 7.58 1.50 13.00
N ALA A 80 7.17 1.00 11.84
CA ALA A 80 8.11 0.59 10.82
C ALA A 80 9.04 1.77 10.48
N LYS A 81 10.33 1.49 10.21
CA LYS A 81 11.31 2.53 9.83
C LYS A 81 10.67 3.50 8.83
N PRO A 82 10.86 4.82 9.00
CA PRO A 82 10.25 5.80 8.11
C PRO A 82 10.63 5.44 6.66
N VAL A 83 9.61 5.23 5.84
CA VAL A 83 9.79 4.89 4.43
C VAL A 83 10.21 6.17 3.72
N ARG A 84 11.53 6.43 3.59
CA ARG A 84 12.11 7.54 2.79
C ARG A 84 11.29 8.84 2.76
N THR A 85 10.79 9.29 3.90
CA THR A 85 10.04 10.56 4.01
C THR A 85 10.80 11.50 4.90
N ALA A 86 11.76 12.23 4.33
CA ALA A 86 12.32 13.42 4.97
C ALA A 86 11.25 14.52 5.13
N SER A 87 10.25 14.56 4.24
CA SER A 87 9.21 15.60 4.17
C SER A 87 7.81 15.17 4.64
N GLY A 88 7.66 13.94 5.13
CA GLY A 88 6.37 13.42 5.62
C GLY A 88 5.30 13.16 4.54
N VAL A 89 5.68 13.00 3.27
CA VAL A 89 4.77 12.76 2.14
C VAL A 89 4.55 11.26 1.90
N ALA A 90 3.32 10.78 1.98
CA ALA A 90 2.97 9.40 1.70
C ALA A 90 2.96 9.13 0.19
N ILE A 91 3.90 8.30 -0.27
CA ILE A 91 3.98 7.90 -1.68
C ILE A 91 2.99 6.75 -1.95
N VAL A 92 2.08 6.98 -2.88
CA VAL A 92 1.07 6.00 -3.33
C VAL A 92 1.29 5.70 -4.81
N ALA A 93 1.92 4.56 -5.08
CA ALA A 93 2.14 4.07 -6.43
C ALA A 93 0.94 3.19 -6.87
N VAL A 94 0.35 3.54 -8.01
CA VAL A 94 -0.83 2.89 -8.60
C VAL A 94 -0.52 2.46 -10.03
N MET A 95 -1.10 1.35 -10.47
CA MET A 95 -0.95 0.88 -11.85
C MET A 95 -2.25 1.03 -12.63
N CYS A 96 -2.15 1.50 -13.87
CA CYS A 96 -3.27 1.51 -14.81
C CYS A 96 -3.53 0.11 -15.38
N LYS A 97 -4.67 -0.06 -16.07
CA LYS A 97 -4.99 -1.31 -16.76
C LYS A 97 -3.84 -1.75 -17.69
N PRO A 98 -3.55 -3.06 -17.78
CA PRO A 98 -2.66 -3.59 -18.81
C PRO A 98 -3.17 -3.20 -20.19
N HIS A 99 -2.31 -2.63 -21.00
CA HIS A 99 -2.61 -2.24 -22.38
C HIS A 99 -1.34 -2.35 -23.22
N ARG A 100 -1.53 -2.52 -24.52
CA ARG A 100 -0.44 -2.58 -25.50
C ARG A 100 0.14 -1.18 -25.72
N CYS A 101 1.45 -1.10 -25.93
CA CYS A 101 2.11 0.16 -26.27
C CYS A 101 1.67 0.67 -27.67
N PRO A 102 1.57 2.00 -27.86
CA PRO A 102 1.20 2.58 -29.14
C PRO A 102 2.26 2.35 -30.23
N HIS A 103 3.53 2.14 -29.86
CA HIS A 103 4.62 1.92 -30.82
C HIS A 103 4.42 0.66 -31.66
N ILE A 104 3.69 -0.34 -31.14
CA ILE A 104 3.37 -1.58 -31.86
C ILE A 104 2.57 -1.26 -33.14
N ASN A 105 1.73 -0.22 -33.13
CA ASN A 105 1.00 0.19 -34.33
C ASN A 105 1.91 0.79 -35.42
N MET A 106 3.11 1.28 -35.04
CA MET A 106 4.07 1.87 -35.96
C MET A 106 5.14 0.85 -36.41
N THR A 107 5.65 0.03 -35.50
CA THR A 107 6.78 -0.89 -35.76
C THR A 107 6.36 -2.34 -35.95
N GLY A 108 5.11 -2.70 -35.62
CA GLY A 108 4.58 -4.05 -35.69
C GLY A 108 5.06 -5.01 -34.59
N ASN A 109 6.03 -4.60 -33.76
CA ASN A 109 6.70 -5.48 -32.79
C ASN A 109 6.78 -4.86 -31.39
N ILE A 110 6.78 -5.69 -30.35
CA ILE A 110 7.08 -5.31 -28.97
C ILE A 110 8.57 -4.91 -28.82
N CYS A 111 8.90 -4.07 -27.83
CA CYS A 111 10.28 -3.70 -27.57
C CYS A 111 11.09 -4.91 -27.09
N VAL A 112 12.27 -5.12 -27.67
CA VAL A 112 13.17 -6.27 -27.38
C VAL A 112 13.49 -6.42 -25.89
N TYR A 113 13.63 -5.30 -25.17
CA TYR A 113 13.98 -5.28 -23.75
C TYR A 113 12.77 -5.26 -22.80
N CYS A 114 11.53 -5.32 -23.31
CA CYS A 114 10.36 -5.27 -22.45
C CYS A 114 10.00 -6.67 -21.94
N PRO A 115 10.16 -6.97 -20.63
CA PRO A 115 9.99 -8.33 -20.13
C PRO A 115 8.52 -8.74 -20.02
N GLY A 116 7.59 -7.80 -19.93
CA GLY A 116 6.19 -8.09 -19.59
C GLY A 116 5.19 -7.25 -20.37
N GLY A 117 3.91 -7.47 -20.11
CA GLY A 117 2.79 -6.86 -20.80
C GLY A 117 1.75 -7.88 -21.27
N PRO A 118 0.67 -7.42 -21.94
CA PRO A 118 -0.43 -8.30 -22.35
C PRO A 118 -0.03 -9.42 -23.31
N ASP A 119 1.04 -9.21 -24.07
CA ASP A 119 1.55 -10.16 -25.09
C ASP A 119 2.76 -10.97 -24.58
N SER A 120 2.99 -10.98 -23.26
CA SER A 120 4.07 -11.74 -22.62
C SER A 120 3.54 -12.98 -21.90
N ASP A 121 4.45 -13.89 -21.53
CA ASP A 121 4.13 -15.08 -20.74
C ASP A 121 3.68 -14.75 -19.30
N PHE A 122 3.80 -13.49 -18.87
CA PHE A 122 3.38 -13.04 -17.55
C PHE A 122 1.89 -12.66 -17.56
N GLU A 123 1.07 -13.57 -17.01
CA GLU A 123 -0.38 -13.38 -16.89
C GLU A 123 -0.74 -12.08 -16.15
N TYR A 124 -1.65 -11.30 -16.74
CA TYR A 124 -2.18 -10.07 -16.17
C TYR A 124 -1.11 -9.08 -15.71
N SER A 125 0.04 -9.04 -16.38
CA SER A 125 1.11 -8.08 -16.10
C SER A 125 0.91 -6.77 -16.87
N THR A 126 1.25 -5.65 -16.24
CA THR A 126 1.36 -4.36 -16.94
C THR A 126 2.65 -4.32 -17.75
N GLN A 127 2.65 -3.54 -18.83
CA GLN A 127 3.83 -3.37 -19.67
C GLN A 127 5.08 -3.04 -18.85
N SER A 128 6.19 -3.73 -19.17
CA SER A 128 7.50 -3.61 -18.51
C SER A 128 7.59 -4.18 -17.08
N TYR A 129 6.54 -4.80 -16.55
CA TYR A 129 6.54 -5.43 -15.23
C TYR A 129 6.27 -6.93 -15.32
N THR A 130 6.76 -7.70 -14.35
CA THR A 130 6.59 -9.16 -14.32
C THR A 130 5.36 -9.63 -13.56
N GLY A 131 4.74 -8.75 -12.75
CA GLY A 131 3.58 -9.09 -11.92
C GLY A 131 3.94 -9.50 -10.49
N TYR A 132 5.20 -9.89 -10.24
CA TYR A 132 5.69 -10.31 -8.92
C TYR A 132 6.14 -9.15 -8.04
N GLU A 133 6.19 -7.93 -8.57
CA GLU A 133 6.54 -6.75 -7.78
C GLU A 133 5.43 -6.45 -6.76
N PRO A 134 5.75 -5.94 -5.57
CA PRO A 134 4.75 -5.71 -4.53
C PRO A 134 3.64 -4.74 -4.95
N THR A 135 3.93 -3.80 -5.86
CA THR A 135 2.90 -2.91 -6.38
C THR A 135 2.07 -3.57 -7.47
N SER A 136 2.68 -4.36 -8.35
CA SER A 136 1.98 -5.16 -9.36
C SER A 136 1.02 -6.15 -8.70
N MET A 137 1.47 -6.88 -7.68
CA MET A 137 0.62 -7.80 -6.93
C MET A 137 -0.58 -7.09 -6.26
N ARG A 138 -0.41 -5.85 -5.79
CA ARG A 138 -1.53 -5.07 -5.24
C ARG A 138 -2.50 -4.64 -6.33
N ALA A 139 -1.99 -4.23 -7.49
CA ALA A 139 -2.81 -3.84 -8.63
C ALA A 139 -3.64 -5.01 -9.19
N ILE A 140 -3.02 -6.18 -9.35
CA ILE A 140 -3.68 -7.42 -9.80
C ILE A 140 -4.80 -7.80 -8.84
N ARG A 141 -4.56 -7.79 -7.52
CA ARG A 141 -5.58 -8.07 -6.50
C ARG A 141 -6.74 -7.08 -6.49
N ALA A 142 -6.49 -5.84 -6.89
CA ALA A 142 -7.49 -4.79 -7.01
C ALA A 142 -8.12 -4.74 -8.41
N HIS A 143 -7.81 -5.70 -9.30
CA HIS A 143 -8.22 -5.70 -10.70
C HIS A 143 -7.98 -4.37 -11.41
N TYR A 144 -6.84 -3.73 -11.11
CA TYR A 144 -6.45 -2.42 -11.64
C TYR A 144 -7.43 -1.27 -11.35
N ASN A 145 -8.33 -1.42 -10.38
CA ASN A 145 -9.25 -0.36 -9.98
C ASN A 145 -8.50 0.76 -9.22
N PRO A 146 -8.46 2.00 -9.74
CA PRO A 146 -7.72 3.11 -9.12
C PRO A 146 -8.20 3.47 -7.72
N TYR A 147 -9.51 3.39 -7.47
CA TYR A 147 -10.12 3.72 -6.18
C TYR A 147 -9.66 2.72 -5.12
N VAL A 148 -9.80 1.43 -5.41
CA VAL A 148 -9.45 0.33 -4.49
C VAL A 148 -7.94 0.31 -4.22
N GLN A 149 -7.11 0.46 -5.25
CA GLN A 149 -5.65 0.52 -5.11
C GLN A 149 -5.22 1.64 -4.15
N THR A 150 -5.81 2.83 -4.31
CA THR A 150 -5.50 4.01 -3.48
C THR A 150 -5.97 3.80 -2.04
N ARG A 151 -7.24 3.41 -1.83
CA ARG A 151 -7.81 3.17 -0.50
C ARG A 151 -7.00 2.15 0.29
N HIS A 152 -6.74 0.99 -0.32
CA HIS A 152 -5.98 -0.08 0.34
C HIS A 152 -4.56 0.38 0.73
N ARG A 153 -3.90 1.15 -0.14
CA ARG A 153 -2.54 1.64 0.15
C ARG A 153 -2.54 2.69 1.26
N VAL A 154 -3.48 3.63 1.23
CA VAL A 154 -3.64 4.67 2.26
C VAL A 154 -3.96 4.04 3.62
N GLU A 155 -4.90 3.11 3.67
CA GLU A 155 -5.28 2.40 4.90
C GLU A 155 -4.12 1.57 5.46
N GLN A 156 -3.38 0.87 4.60
CA GLN A 156 -2.18 0.14 5.00
C GLN A 156 -1.13 1.08 5.64
N LEU A 157 -0.89 2.26 5.05
CA LEU A 157 0.04 3.23 5.60
C LEU A 157 -0.42 3.80 6.95
N LYS A 158 -1.73 4.09 7.09
CA LYS A 158 -2.33 4.51 8.36
C LYS A 158 -2.20 3.45 9.45
N GLN A 159 -2.46 2.19 9.12
CA GLN A 159 -2.34 1.05 10.05
C GLN A 159 -0.90 0.83 10.55
N LEU A 160 0.08 1.10 9.70
CA LEU A 160 1.51 1.06 10.05
C LEU A 160 1.96 2.29 10.87
N GLY A 161 1.08 3.28 11.08
CA GLY A 161 1.37 4.48 11.84
C GLY A 161 2.13 5.56 11.09
N HIS A 162 2.05 5.55 9.75
CA HIS A 162 2.52 6.65 8.92
C HIS A 162 1.44 7.74 8.84
N ASN A 163 1.87 9.00 8.88
CA ASN A 163 0.97 10.13 8.62
C ASN A 163 0.67 10.16 7.12
N VAL A 164 -0.60 10.28 6.75
CA VAL A 164 -1.07 10.26 5.35
C VAL A 164 -1.77 11.57 5.00
N ASP A 165 -1.32 12.66 5.63
CA ASP A 165 -1.90 14.00 5.45
C ASP A 165 -1.51 14.59 4.10
N LYS A 166 -0.32 14.22 3.60
CA LYS A 166 0.19 14.61 2.29
C LYS A 166 0.41 13.35 1.47
N VAL A 167 -0.25 13.25 0.32
CA VAL A 167 -0.16 12.08 -0.56
C VAL A 167 0.37 12.51 -1.92
N GLU A 168 1.37 11.79 -2.41
CA GLU A 168 1.88 11.93 -3.76
C GLU A 168 1.56 10.65 -4.56
N PHE A 169 0.86 10.82 -5.67
CA PHE A 169 0.52 9.71 -6.55
C PHE A 169 1.61 9.49 -7.59
N ILE A 170 2.03 8.23 -7.74
CA ILE A 170 2.89 7.80 -8.83
C ILE A 170 2.07 6.86 -9.70
N VAL A 171 1.67 7.33 -10.88
CA VAL A 171 1.01 6.49 -11.89
C VAL A 171 2.07 5.69 -12.62
N MET A 172 1.99 4.38 -12.49
CA MET A 172 2.90 3.42 -13.11
C MET A 172 2.20 2.73 -14.28
N GLY A 173 2.97 2.51 -15.34
CA GLY A 173 2.48 2.07 -16.64
C GLY A 173 2.99 3.04 -17.70
N GLY A 174 4.04 2.64 -18.41
CA GLY A 174 4.87 3.54 -19.22
C GLY A 174 4.14 4.33 -20.31
N THR A 175 2.93 3.90 -20.69
CA THR A 175 2.14 4.46 -21.79
C THR A 175 0.77 4.96 -21.37
N PHE A 176 0.55 5.34 -20.10
CA PHE A 176 -0.75 5.83 -19.61
C PHE A 176 -1.37 6.94 -20.49
N MET A 177 -0.54 7.85 -21.02
CA MET A 177 -0.99 8.93 -21.89
C MET A 177 -1.55 8.47 -23.25
N SER A 178 -1.25 7.23 -23.68
CA SER A 178 -1.78 6.64 -24.91
C SER A 178 -3.19 6.06 -24.76
N LEU A 179 -3.70 5.98 -23.53
CA LEU A 179 -5.06 5.50 -23.27
C LEU A 179 -6.10 6.56 -23.67
N PRO A 180 -7.34 6.13 -24.00
CA PRO A 180 -8.44 7.04 -24.30
C PRO A 180 -8.65 8.08 -23.19
N GLU A 181 -9.05 9.28 -23.59
CA GLU A 181 -9.23 10.41 -22.68
C GLU A 181 -10.23 10.11 -21.56
N ASP A 182 -11.37 9.48 -21.89
CA ASP A 182 -12.39 9.06 -20.92
C ASP A 182 -11.82 8.14 -19.83
N TYR A 183 -10.91 7.24 -20.20
CA TYR A 183 -10.26 6.35 -19.24
C TYR A 183 -9.27 7.11 -18.36
N ARG A 184 -8.52 8.07 -18.92
CA ARG A 184 -7.59 8.90 -18.14
C ARG A 184 -8.35 9.78 -17.14
N ASP A 185 -9.46 10.39 -17.55
CA ASP A 185 -10.34 11.16 -16.68
C ASP A 185 -10.91 10.28 -15.56
N TYR A 186 -11.52 9.14 -15.91
CA TYR A 186 -11.99 8.15 -14.94
C TYR A 186 -10.89 7.75 -13.95
N PHE A 187 -9.68 7.48 -14.44
CA PHE A 187 -8.58 7.03 -13.60
C PHE A 187 -8.18 8.09 -12.58
N ILE A 188 -7.91 9.32 -13.04
CA ILE A 188 -7.48 10.43 -12.18
C ILE A 188 -8.59 10.84 -11.20
N ARG A 189 -9.84 10.92 -11.66
CA ARG A 189 -11.00 11.25 -10.83
C ARG A 189 -11.12 10.29 -9.65
N ASN A 190 -11.02 8.98 -9.90
CA ASN A 190 -11.11 7.97 -8.85
C ASN A 190 -9.93 7.98 -7.86
N LEU A 191 -8.73 8.44 -8.26
CA LEU A 191 -7.62 8.63 -7.32
C LEU A 191 -7.95 9.72 -6.30
N HIS A 192 -8.55 10.82 -6.76
CA HIS A 192 -8.99 11.93 -5.91
C HIS A 192 -10.18 11.53 -5.03
N ASP A 193 -11.18 10.87 -5.61
CA ASP A 193 -12.37 10.37 -4.91
C ASP A 193 -12.02 9.37 -3.79
N ALA A 194 -10.95 8.59 -3.96
CA ALA A 194 -10.47 7.69 -2.91
C ALA A 194 -9.94 8.44 -1.67
N LEU A 195 -9.41 9.66 -1.84
CA LEU A 195 -8.93 10.49 -0.74
C LEU A 195 -10.05 11.31 -0.10
N SER A 196 -10.94 11.90 -0.89
CA SER A 196 -12.05 12.72 -0.40
C SER A 196 -13.21 11.89 0.17
N GLY A 197 -13.40 10.66 -0.32
CA GLY A 197 -14.58 9.84 -0.01
C GLY A 197 -15.84 10.27 -0.76
N HIS A 198 -15.73 11.24 -1.68
CA HIS A 198 -16.82 11.69 -2.55
C HIS A 198 -16.81 10.92 -3.87
N THR A 199 -17.96 10.80 -4.54
CA THR A 199 -18.06 10.25 -5.90
C THR A 199 -18.29 11.40 -6.86
N SER A 200 -17.28 11.73 -7.66
CA SER A 200 -17.34 12.89 -8.55
C SER A 200 -17.70 12.47 -9.98
N SER A 201 -18.25 13.40 -10.76
CA SER A 201 -18.60 13.17 -12.17
C SER A 201 -17.43 13.50 -13.11
N ASN A 202 -16.63 14.53 -12.79
CA ASN A 202 -15.50 14.97 -13.62
C ASN A 202 -14.25 15.20 -12.77
N VAL A 203 -13.05 15.19 -13.38
CA VAL A 203 -11.79 15.49 -12.65
C VAL A 203 -11.80 16.87 -11.97
N GLN A 204 -12.37 17.89 -12.62
CA GLN A 204 -12.46 19.25 -12.06
C GLN A 204 -13.23 19.29 -10.74
N GLU A 205 -14.33 18.53 -10.67
CA GLU A 205 -15.15 18.39 -9.47
C GLU A 205 -14.37 17.64 -8.38
N ALA A 206 -13.75 16.51 -8.72
CA ALA A 206 -12.96 15.72 -7.78
C ALA A 206 -11.83 16.54 -7.15
N VAL A 207 -11.14 17.33 -7.96
CA VAL A 207 -10.09 18.26 -7.50
C VAL A 207 -10.68 19.28 -6.52
N LYS A 208 -11.82 19.90 -6.82
CA LYS A 208 -12.48 20.87 -5.94
C LYS A 208 -12.83 20.27 -4.57
N TYR A 209 -13.34 19.04 -4.53
CA TYR A 209 -13.67 18.36 -3.27
C TYR A 209 -12.41 17.98 -2.48
N VAL A 210 -11.36 17.51 -3.15
CA VAL A 210 -10.09 17.18 -2.47
C VAL A 210 -9.42 18.43 -1.88
N PHE A 211 -9.44 19.57 -2.58
CA PHE A 211 -8.87 20.83 -2.07
C PHE A 211 -9.53 21.31 -0.76
N ASN A 212 -10.81 20.97 -0.53
CA ASN A 212 -11.49 21.28 0.72
C ASN A 212 -11.14 20.30 1.86
N TYR A 213 -10.60 19.12 1.54
CA TYR A 213 -10.36 18.04 2.50
C TYR A 213 -8.88 17.87 2.89
N ILE A 214 -7.95 18.18 1.98
CA ILE A 214 -6.50 18.04 2.16
C ILE A 214 -5.83 19.34 1.70
N LEU A 215 -5.21 20.05 2.64
CA LEU A 215 -4.50 21.30 2.40
C LEU A 215 -3.32 21.11 1.42
N PHE A 216 -3.48 21.72 0.24
CA PHE A 216 -2.48 22.26 -0.70
C PHE A 216 -1.36 21.36 -1.27
N TYR A 217 -1.12 21.55 -2.59
CA TYR A 217 -0.04 21.05 -3.47
C TYR A 217 -0.39 19.93 -4.47
N PHE A 218 -1.38 20.15 -5.34
CA PHE A 218 -1.49 19.40 -6.60
C PHE A 218 -1.21 20.25 -7.86
N TYR A 219 -1.05 21.58 -7.71
CA TYR A 219 -1.06 22.49 -8.86
C TYR A 219 0.29 22.72 -9.56
N PHE A 220 1.43 22.30 -8.99
CA PHE A 220 2.74 22.69 -9.54
C PHE A 220 3.42 21.64 -10.43
N TYR A 221 3.11 20.34 -10.31
CA TYR A 221 3.84 19.30 -11.06
C TYR A 221 3.17 18.89 -12.38
N PHE A 222 1.83 18.93 -12.47
CA PHE A 222 1.13 18.56 -13.70
C PHE A 222 1.28 19.64 -14.80
N LEU A 223 1.38 20.91 -14.41
CA LEU A 223 1.56 22.02 -15.37
C LEU A 223 2.96 22.04 -15.99
N LEU A 224 4.01 21.58 -15.28
CA LEU A 224 5.37 21.55 -15.81
C LEU A 224 5.58 20.43 -16.85
N CYS A 225 4.88 19.30 -16.73
CA CYS A 225 5.02 18.21 -17.69
C CYS A 225 4.18 18.45 -18.97
N ALA A 226 3.01 19.08 -18.84
CA ALA A 226 2.18 19.46 -19.99
C ALA A 226 2.80 20.59 -20.82
N THR A 227 3.63 21.46 -20.23
CA THR A 227 4.35 22.51 -20.97
C THR A 227 5.61 22.01 -21.66
N PHE A 228 6.24 20.93 -21.19
CA PHE A 228 7.40 20.33 -21.88
C PHE A 228 7.00 19.56 -23.16
N SER A 229 5.79 19.00 -23.21
CA SER A 229 5.25 18.35 -24.42
C SER A 229 4.93 19.35 -25.55
N ARG A 230 4.97 20.66 -25.29
CA ARG A 230 4.76 21.71 -26.31
C ARG A 230 6.06 22.31 -26.85
N PHE A 231 7.21 21.82 -26.38
CA PHE A 231 8.55 22.28 -26.80
C PHE A 231 9.35 21.21 -27.58
N VAL A 232 8.81 20.00 -27.75
CA VAL A 232 9.41 18.91 -28.57
C VAL A 232 8.40 18.39 -29.60
N ALA A 233 7.66 19.31 -30.22
CA ALA A 233 6.94 19.10 -31.47
C ALA A 233 7.17 20.31 -32.36
#